data_AF-H6QQH1-F1
#
_entry.id   AF-H6QQH1-F1
#
_cell.length_a   1.000
_cell.length_b   1.000
_cell.length_c   1.000
_cell.angle_alpha   90.00
_cell.angle_beta   90.00
_cell.angle_gamma   90.00
#
_symmetry.space_group_name_H-M   'P 1'
#
loop_
_entity.id
_entity.type
_entity.pdbx_description
1 polymer ?
#
loop_
_entity_poly.entity_id
_entity_poly.type
_entity_poly.pdbx_seq_one_letter_code
_entity_poly.pdbx_strand_id
1 'polypeptide(L)' 'MITGLSPVMVQAHIEVIMQKDTQYFDGIKYIGDIPRECIALPTDEELAAEFARLNHTPVVRQSQINPTATTTNN' A
#
# COMPACT_ATOMS: atom_id res chain seq x y z
N MET A 1 -7.23 -16.78 -4.22
CA MET A 1 -7.26 -17.00 -2.76
C MET A 1 -6.05 -16.31 -2.17
N ILE A 2 -6.23 -15.08 -1.65
CA ILE A 2 -5.17 -14.31 -0.92
C ILE A 2 -4.96 -14.89 0.50
N THR A 3 -5.79 -15.86 0.90
CA THR A 3 -5.72 -16.63 2.14
C THR A 3 -4.47 -17.52 2.14
N GLY A 4 -3.36 -17.00 2.66
CA GLY A 4 -2.10 -17.73 2.82
C GLY A 4 -0.85 -16.85 2.87
N LEU A 5 -0.93 -15.60 2.40
CA LEU A 5 0.20 -14.66 2.48
C LEU A 5 0.28 -13.99 3.85
N SER A 6 1.49 -13.84 4.37
CA SER A 6 1.70 -13.05 5.59
C SER A 6 1.32 -11.58 5.33
N PRO A 7 0.83 -10.84 6.34
CA PRO A 7 0.48 -9.43 6.17
C PRO A 7 1.63 -8.59 5.58
N VAL A 8 2.87 -8.89 5.97
CA VAL A 8 4.06 -8.22 5.43
C VAL A 8 4.26 -8.54 3.95
N MET A 9 3.98 -9.77 3.52
CA MET A 9 4.05 -10.16 2.12
C MET A 9 2.98 -9.46 1.27
N VAL A 10 1.78 -9.28 1.81
CA VAL A 10 0.72 -8.48 1.16
C VAL A 10 1.15 -7.02 1.04
N GLN A 11 1.73 -6.44 2.10
CA GLN A 11 2.23 -5.07 2.08
C GLN A 11 3.35 -4.88 1.04
N ALA A 12 4.30 -5.83 0.97
CA ALA A 12 5.37 -5.79 -0.01
C ALA A 12 4.84 -5.78 -1.46
N HIS A 13 3.83 -6.59 -1.77
CA HIS A 13 3.19 -6.57 -3.09
C HIS A 13 2.57 -5.21 -3.41
N ILE A 14 1.86 -4.62 -2.45
CA ILE A 14 1.20 -3.32 -2.64
C ILE A 14 2.26 -2.25 -2.94
N GLU A 15 3.33 -2.18 -2.13
CA GLU A 15 4.35 -1.15 -2.27
C GLU A 15 5.13 -1.28 -3.58
N VAL A 16 5.51 -2.50 -3.99
CA VAL A 16 6.20 -2.70 -5.27
C VAL A 16 5.32 -2.31 -6.45
N ILE A 17 4.03 -2.70 -6.45
CA ILE A 17 3.10 -2.29 -7.50
C ILE A 17 2.97 -0.76 -7.54
N MET A 18 2.76 -0.12 -6.38
CA MET A 18 2.63 1.33 -6.31
C MET A 18 3.89 2.07 -6.79
N GLN A 19 5.09 1.52 -6.51
CA GLN A 19 6.34 2.09 -6.99
C GLN A 19 6.49 1.96 -8.51
N LYS A 20 6.23 0.78 -9.08
CA LYS A 20 6.34 0.52 -10.53
C LYS A 20 5.35 1.33 -11.35
N ASP A 21 4.15 1.48 -10.82
CA ASP A 21 3.01 2.10 -11.48
C ASP A 21 2.68 3.48 -10.87
N THR A 22 3.69 4.19 -10.35
CA THR A 22 3.52 5.44 -9.58
C THR A 22 2.67 6.48 -10.31
N GLN A 23 2.75 6.52 -11.65
CA GLN A 23 1.94 7.40 -12.49
C GLN A 23 0.42 7.20 -12.34
N TYR A 24 -0.02 6.03 -11.86
CA TYR A 24 -1.41 5.68 -11.63
C TYR A 24 -1.84 5.85 -10.16
N PHE A 25 -0.89 5.99 -9.24
CA PHE A 25 -1.13 6.14 -7.80
C PHE A 25 -0.79 7.57 -7.32
N ASP A 26 -1.16 8.57 -8.11
CA ASP A 26 -0.93 10.00 -7.84
C ASP A 26 -2.04 10.66 -6.98
N GLY A 27 -3.08 9.90 -6.64
CA GLY A 27 -4.25 10.40 -5.91
C GLY A 27 -5.21 11.24 -6.76
N ILE A 28 -4.96 11.37 -8.06
CA ILE A 28 -5.77 12.13 -9.02
C ILE A 28 -6.58 11.16 -9.90
N LYS A 29 -5.98 10.05 -10.32
CA LYS A 29 -6.63 9.07 -11.19
C LYS A 29 -7.55 8.13 -10.40
N TYR A 30 -8.72 7.82 -10.96
CA TYR A 30 -9.59 6.79 -10.40
C TYR A 30 -9.07 5.40 -10.78
N ILE A 31 -9.23 4.45 -9.86
CA ILE A 31 -8.84 3.04 -10.08
C ILE A 31 -9.49 2.44 -11.34
N GLY A 32 -10.69 2.91 -11.71
CA GLY A 32 -11.42 2.46 -12.90
C GLY A 32 -10.79 2.91 -14.22
N ASP A 33 -9.94 3.94 -14.18
CA ASP A 33 -9.28 4.51 -15.36
C ASP A 33 -7.89 3.89 -15.60
N ILE A 34 -7.40 3.03 -14.69
CA ILE A 34 -6.12 2.34 -14.84
C ILE A 34 -6.32 1.15 -15.80
N PRO A 35 -5.63 1.12 -16.96
CA PRO A 35 -5.72 -0.01 -17.87
C PRO A 35 -5.19 -1.26 -17.16
N ARG A 36 -6.00 -2.32 -17.09
CA ARG A 36 -5.64 -3.54 -16.35
C ARG A 36 -4.38 -4.21 -16.92
N GLU A 37 -4.23 -4.14 -18.23
CA GLU A 37 -3.06 -4.59 -18.97
C GLU A 37 -1.78 -3.79 -18.68
N CYS A 38 -1.88 -2.62 -18.04
CA CYS A 38 -0.72 -1.77 -17.76
C CYS A 38 -0.07 -2.02 -16.39
N ILE A 39 -0.69 -2.79 -15.49
CA ILE A 39 -0.12 -3.04 -14.16
C ILE A 39 0.98 -4.09 -14.28
N ALA A 40 2.22 -3.68 -13.99
CA ALA A 40 3.36 -4.58 -14.02
C ALA A 40 3.41 -5.41 -12.73
N LEU A 41 3.24 -6.73 -12.84
CA LEU A 41 3.34 -7.60 -11.68
C LEU A 41 4.78 -7.59 -11.11
N PRO A 42 4.94 -7.60 -9.77
CA PRO A 42 6.24 -7.74 -9.11
C PRO A 42 6.94 -9.04 -9.50
N THR A 43 8.26 -9.01 -9.60
CA THR A 43 9.08 -10.22 -9.62
C THR A 43 9.32 -10.74 -8.20
N ASP A 44 9.67 -12.02 -8.07
CA ASP A 44 9.99 -12.61 -6.76
C ASP A 44 11.18 -11.92 -6.08
N GLU A 45 12.14 -11.42 -6.86
CA GLU A 45 13.32 -10.71 -6.35
C GLU A 45 12.95 -9.33 -5.78
N GLU A 46 12.14 -8.56 -6.51
CA GLU A 46 11.61 -7.27 -6.05
C GLU A 46 10.81 -7.45 -4.76
N LEU A 47 9.99 -8.50 -4.72
CA LEU A 47 9.15 -8.81 -3.58
C LEU A 47 9.97 -9.26 -2.35
N ALA A 48 11.02 -10.07 -2.55
CA ALA A 48 11.90 -10.52 -1.48
C ALA A 48 12.69 -9.35 -0.86
N ALA A 49 13.18 -8.43 -1.69
CA ALA A 49 13.87 -7.23 -1.24
C ALA A 49 12.94 -6.33 -0.39
N GLU A 50 11.72 -6.11 -0.87
CA GLU A 50 10.75 -5.26 -0.17
C GLU A 50 10.23 -5.92 1.12
N PHE A 51 9.99 -7.23 1.11
CA PHE A 51 9.64 -7.99 2.30
C PHE A 51 10.73 -7.91 3.37
N ALA A 52 12.01 -8.02 3.00
CA ALA A 52 13.12 -7.85 3.94
C ALA A 52 13.13 -6.43 4.52
N ARG A 53 13.01 -5.40 3.67
CA ARG A 53 12.96 -3.99 4.10
C ARG A 53 11.84 -3.74 5.11
N LEU A 54 10.64 -4.26 4.85
CA LEU A 54 9.48 -4.09 5.74
C LEU A 54 9.66 -4.80 7.08
N ASN A 55 10.22 -6.01 7.10
CA ASN A 55 10.51 -6.72 8.37
C ASN A 55 11.58 -6.02 9.22
N HIS A 56 12.47 -5.25 8.61
CA HIS A 56 13.47 -4.45 9.32
C HIS A 56 12.98 -3.04 9.70
N THR A 57 11.81 -2.62 9.21
CA THR A 57 11.26 -1.30 9.51
C THR A 57 10.51 -1.33 10.85
N PRO A 58 10.95 -0.59 11.89
CA PRO A 58 10.22 -0.55 13.15
C PRO A 58 8.82 0.04 12.92
N VAL A 59 7.79 -0.62 13.47
CA VAL A 59 6.41 -0.14 13.42
C VAL A 59 6.32 1.15 14.22
N VAL A 60 6.33 2.29 13.52
CA VAL A 60 5.93 3.56 14.12
C VAL A 60 4.43 3.46 14.38
N ARG A 61 4.02 3.31 15.64
CA ARG A 61 2.61 3.43 16.01
C ARG A 61 2.20 4.86 15.62
N GLN A 62 1.41 5.00 14.57
CA GLN A 62 0.70 6.24 14.32
C GLN A 62 -0.20 6.46 15.53
N SER A 63 0.17 7.45 16.36
CA SER A 63 -0.67 7.92 17.45
C SER A 63 -2.06 8.16 16.88
N GLN A 64 -3.05 7.44 17.41
CA GLN A 64 -4.47 7.61 17.08
C GLN A 64 -4.76 9.10 16.91
N ILE A 65 -5.09 9.48 15.68
CA ILE A 65 -5.70 10.77 15.39
C ILE A 65 -7.05 10.71 16.10
N ASN A 66 -7.12 11.26 17.31
CA ASN A 66 -8.40 11.45 17.99
C ASN A 66 -9.25 12.35 17.09
N PRO A 67 -10.38 11.88 16.55
CA PRO A 67 -11.29 12.77 15.85
C PRO A 67 -11.93 13.65 16.93
N THR A 68 -11.40 14.85 17.13
CA THR A 68 -12.08 15.88 17.91
C THR A 68 -13.36 16.24 17.18
N ALA A 69 -14.47 15.60 17.54
CA ALA A 69 -15.80 15.99 17.12
C ALA A 69 -16.16 17.31 17.80
N THR A 70 -15.97 18.42 17.10
CA THR A 70 -16.56 19.71 17.48
C THR A 70 -18.02 19.70 17.03
N THR A 71 -18.91 19.27 17.92
CA THR A 71 -20.35 19.55 17.79
C THR A 71 -20.64 20.86 18.52
N THR A 72 -20.73 21.96 17.76
CA THR A 72 -21.35 23.20 18.24
C THR A 72 -22.85 23.10 17.94
N ASN A 73 -23.66 22.96 18.98
CA ASN A 73 -25.11 23.14 18.88
C ASN A 73 -25.43 24.61 19.18
N ASN A 74 -26.13 25.28 18.26
CA ASN A 74 -26.92 26.48 18.49
C ASN A 74 -28.40 26.10 18.39
#